data_AF-A0A6B1BDQ2-F1
#
_entry.id   AF-A0A6B1BDQ2-F1
#
_cell.length_a   1.000
_cell.length_b   1.000
_cell.length_c   1.000
_cell.angle_alpha   90.00
_cell.angle_beta   90.00
_cell.angle_gamma   90.00
#
_symmetry.space_group_name_H-M   'P 1'
#
loop_
_entity.id
_entity.type
_entity.pdbx_description
1 polymer ?
#
loop_
_entity_poly.entity_id
_entity_poly.type
_entity_poly.pdbx_seq_one_letter_code
_entity_poly.pdbx_strand_id
1 'polypeptide(L)' 'MQAKFMALHVGLFWGIGVFAIKKGDHVNMMIDSKDMVPYLVDGTNDKFIGHRIRFVNLLIEQKELTANISSIE' A
#
# COMPACT_ATOMS: atom_id res chain seq x y z
N MET A 1 -8.76 2.97 11.50
CA MET A 1 -7.54 2.34 10.95
C MET A 1 -7.84 1.34 9.83
N GLN A 2 -8.62 0.27 10.08
CA GLN A 2 -8.91 -0.77 9.08
C GLN A 2 -9.51 -0.24 7.75
N ALA A 3 -10.45 0.71 7.81
CA ALA A 3 -11.01 1.33 6.60
C ALA A 3 -9.97 2.06 5.73
N LYS A 4 -8.92 2.63 6.33
CA LYS A 4 -7.86 3.30 5.57
C LYS A 4 -6.97 2.29 4.83
N PHE A 5 -6.65 1.17 5.46
CA PHE A 5 -5.96 0.05 4.81
C PHE A 5 -6.82 -0.63 3.73
N MET A 6 -8.15 -0.64 3.89
CA MET A 6 -9.06 -1.06 2.82
C MET A 6 -8.96 -0.14 1.60
N ALA A 7 -9.02 1.17 1.81
CA ALA A 7 -8.92 2.15 0.73
C ALA A 7 -7.60 2.02 -0.04
N LEU A 8 -6.48 1.89 0.69
CA LEU A 8 -5.15 1.68 0.08
C LEU A 8 -5.12 0.41 -0.78
N HIS A 9 -5.63 -0.71 -0.25
CA HIS A 9 -5.66 -1.98 -0.97
C HIS A 9 -6.52 -1.91 -2.23
N VAL A 10 -7.73 -1.33 -2.14
CA VAL A 10 -8.63 -1.18 -3.29
C VAL A 10 -8.02 -0.26 -4.35
N GLY A 11 -7.40 0.86 -3.96
CA GLY A 11 -6.75 1.78 -4.88
C GLY A 11 -5.60 1.14 -5.66
N LEU A 12 -4.73 0.39 -4.98
CA LEU A 12 -3.66 -0.36 -5.64
C LEU A 12 -4.21 -1.44 -6.57
N PHE A 13 -5.22 -2.20 -6.12
CA PHE A 13 -5.83 -3.25 -6.94
C PHE A 13 -6.47 -2.69 -8.21
N TRP A 14 -7.17 -1.56 -8.08
CA TRP A 14 -7.73 -0.83 -9.22
C TRP A 14 -6.63 -0.40 -10.19
N GLY A 15 -5.56 0.23 -9.69
CA GLY A 15 -4.43 0.67 -10.52
C GLY A 15 -3.79 -0.45 -11.34
N ILE A 16 -3.73 -1.67 -10.79
CA ILE A 16 -3.30 -2.86 -11.55
C ILE A 16 -4.36 -3.24 -12.60
N GLY A 17 -5.63 -3.31 -12.21
CA GLY A 17 -6.73 -3.75 -13.07
C GLY A 17 -6.93 -2.87 -14.30
N VAL A 18 -6.66 -1.57 -14.17
CA VAL A 18 -6.69 -0.62 -15.30
C VAL A 18 -5.33 -0.46 -16.00
N PHE A 19 -4.33 -1.29 -15.66
CA PHE A 19 -2.97 -1.24 -16.20
C PHE A 19 -2.24 0.10 -16.02
N ALA A 20 -2.63 0.89 -15.02
CA ALA A 20 -1.96 2.13 -14.64
C ALA A 20 -0.63 1.88 -13.92
N ILE A 21 -0.49 0.75 -13.21
CA ILE A 21 0.75 0.32 -12.55
C ILE A 21 1.38 -0.81 -13.36
N LYS A 22 2.56 -0.56 -13.90
CA LYS A 22 3.36 -1.50 -14.70
C LYS A 22 4.61 -1.95 -13.94
N LYS A 23 5.29 -2.94 -14.50
CA LYS A 23 6.52 -3.48 -13.92
C LYS A 23 7.61 -2.40 -13.92
N GLY A 24 8.28 -2.21 -12.79
CA GLY A 24 9.36 -1.22 -12.63
C GLY A 24 8.88 0.21 -12.37
N ASP A 25 7.58 0.44 -12.21
CA ASP A 25 7.06 1.79 -11.99
C ASP A 25 7.38 2.32 -10.58
N HIS A 26 7.43 3.65 -10.49
CA HIS A 26 7.49 4.37 -9.24
C HIS A 26 6.08 4.72 -8.78
N VAL A 27 5.64 4.13 -7.66
CA VAL A 27 4.31 4.38 -7.09
C VAL A 27 4.47 5.27 -5.86
N ASN A 28 3.81 6.43 -5.89
CA ASN A 28 3.77 7.34 -4.75
C ASN A 28 2.47 7.11 -3.97
N MET A 29 2.57 6.46 -2.82
CA MET A 29 1.44 6.19 -1.93
C MET A 29 1.25 7.38 -1.01
N MET A 30 0.26 8.21 -1.33
CA MET A 30 -0.17 9.32 -0.49
C MET A 30 -1.19 8.81 0.54
N ILE A 31 -0.80 8.81 1.80
CA ILE A 31 -1.66 8.42 2.93
C ILE A 31 -2.13 9.65 3.69
N ASP A 32 -3.40 9.63 4.09
CA ASP A 32 -4.10 10.69 4.82
C ASP A 32 -3.83 10.65 6.34
N SER A 33 -3.00 9.72 6.79
CA SER A 33 -2.82 9.38 8.20
C SER A 33 -1.38 9.00 8.47
N LYS A 34 -0.65 9.88 9.16
CA LYS A 34 0.72 9.57 9.62
C LYS A 34 0.77 8.29 10.45
N ASP A 35 -0.29 8.03 11.21
CA ASP A 35 -0.45 6.82 12.03
C ASP A 35 -0.42 5.52 11.22
N MET A 36 -0.58 5.55 9.89
CA MET A 36 -0.46 4.35 9.04
C MET A 36 0.98 3.96 8.75
N VAL A 37 1.93 4.91 8.80
CA VAL A 37 3.34 4.69 8.46
C VAL A 37 3.98 3.59 9.31
N PRO A 38 3.87 3.59 10.65
CA PRO A 38 4.49 2.56 11.47
C PRO A 38 3.99 1.17 11.13
N TYR A 39 2.70 1.01 10.81
CA TYR A 39 2.17 -0.29 10.42
C TYR A 39 2.68 -0.78 9.05
N LEU A 40 2.92 0.13 8.10
CA LEU A 40 3.46 -0.21 6.78
C LEU A 40 4.95 -0.60 6.84
N VAL A 41 5.70 0.00 7.76
CA VAL A 41 7.15 -0.22 7.94
C VAL A 41 7.43 -1.37 8.90
N ASP A 42 6.84 -1.32 10.10
CA ASP A 42 7.14 -2.22 11.22
C ASP A 42 6.13 -3.38 11.35
N GLY A 43 5.02 -3.32 10.60
CA GLY A 43 3.98 -4.34 10.64
C GLY A 43 2.97 -4.16 11.78
N THR A 44 2.14 -5.19 12.00
CA THR A 44 1.07 -5.15 13.00
C THR A 44 0.65 -6.53 13.47
N ASN A 45 0.12 -6.61 14.70
CA ASN A 45 -0.53 -7.82 15.24
C ASN A 45 -2.01 -7.93 14.82
N ASP A 46 -2.61 -6.88 14.27
CA ASP A 46 -3.95 -6.94 13.72
C ASP A 46 -3.94 -7.78 12.43
N LYS A 47 -4.61 -8.94 12.44
CA LYS A 47 -4.64 -9.87 11.31
C LYS A 47 -5.24 -9.25 10.04
N PHE A 48 -6.23 -8.38 10.18
CA PHE A 48 -6.90 -7.75 9.05
C PHE A 48 -5.95 -6.76 8.35
N ILE A 49 -5.32 -5.89 9.13
CA ILE A 49 -4.37 -4.90 8.61
C ILE A 49 -3.10 -5.61 8.11
N GLY A 50 -2.60 -6.60 8.84
CA GLY A 50 -1.41 -7.38 8.47
C GLY A 50 -1.56 -8.10 7.14
N HIS A 51 -2.72 -8.71 6.86
CA HIS A 51 -2.98 -9.30 5.54
C HIS A 51 -2.96 -8.29 4.40
N ARG A 52 -3.47 -7.07 4.63
CA ARG A 52 -3.47 -5.99 3.61
C ARG A 52 -2.06 -5.49 3.34
N ILE A 53 -1.26 -5.25 4.38
CA ILE A 53 0.15 -4.85 4.23
C ILE A 53 0.92 -5.91 3.48
N ARG A 54 0.75 -7.19 3.84
CA ARG A 54 1.39 -8.30 3.15
C ARG A 54 1.05 -8.31 1.66
N PHE A 55 -0.20 -8.05 1.30
CA PHE A 55 -0.60 -7.93 -0.10
C PHE A 55 0.13 -6.78 -0.81
N VAL A 56 0.21 -5.61 -0.19
CA VAL A 56 0.93 -4.46 -0.75
C VAL A 56 2.41 -4.79 -0.98
N ASN A 57 3.06 -5.45 -0.01
CA ASN A 57 4.46 -5.85 -0.14
C ASN A 57 4.66 -6.88 -1.26
N LEU A 58 3.80 -7.89 -1.35
CA LEU A 58 3.84 -8.88 -2.44
C LEU A 58 3.65 -8.22 -3.80
N LEU A 59 2.76 -7.23 -3.91
CA LEU A 59 2.55 -6.49 -5.14
C LEU A 59 3.81 -5.73 -5.55
N ILE A 60 4.42 -5.01 -4.60
CA ILE A 60 5.65 -4.25 -4.81
C ILE A 60 6.76 -5.18 -5.31
N GLU A 61 6.93 -6.34 -4.67
CA GLU A 61 7.93 -7.34 -5.05
C GLU A 61 7.67 -7.93 -6.44
N GLN A 62 6.45 -8.42 -6.70
CA GLN A 62 6.10 -9.08 -7.98
C GLN A 62 6.20 -8.16 -9.19
N LYS A 63 5.94 -6.86 -8.99
CA LYS A 63 5.97 -5.85 -10.04
C LYS A 63 7.28 -5.05 -10.03
N GLU A 64 8.24 -5.38 -9.18
CA GLU A 64 9.49 -4.64 -9.01
C GLU A 64 9.25 -3.12 -8.85
N LEU A 65 8.23 -2.76 -8.07
CA LEU A 65 7.84 -1.37 -7.89
C LEU A 65 8.78 -0.65 -6.93
N THR A 66 9.03 0.62 -7.20
CA THR A 66 9.61 1.52 -6.20
C THR A 66 8.47 2.26 -5.51
N ALA A 67 8.16 1.89 -4.27
CA ALA A 67 7.09 2.50 -3.49
C ALA A 67 7.62 3.61 -2.58
N ASN A 68 7.13 4.83 -2.77
CA ASN A 68 7.38 5.96 -1.90
C ASN A 68 6.13 6.24 -1.06
N ILE A 69 6.30 6.39 0.25
CA ILE A 69 5.20 6.74 1.16
C ILE A 69 5.31 8.22 1.50
N SER A 70 4.26 8.97 1.21
CA SER A 70 4.14 10.39 1.58
C SER A 70 2.87 10.59 2.39
N SER A 71 2.95 11.43 3.44
CA SER A 71 1.76 11.85 4.18
C SER A 71 1.27 13.16 3.59
N ILE A 72 -0.02 13.23 3.29
CA ILE A 72 -0.71 14.50 3.10
C ILE A 72 -1.15 14.94 4.49
N GLU A 73 -0.57 16.02 5.03
CA GLU A 73 -1.08 16.69 6.24
C GLU A 73 -2.34 17.48 5.93
#